data_AF-A0ABD1MYC3-F1
#
_entry.id   AF-A0ABD1MYC3-F1
#
_cell.length_a   1.000
_cell.length_b   1.000
_cell.length_c   1.000
_cell.angle_alpha   90.00
_cell.angle_beta   90.00
_cell.angle_gamma   90.00
#
_symmetry.space_group_name_H-M   'P 1'
#
loop_
_entity.id
_entity.type
_entity.pdbx_description
1 polymer ?
#
loop_
_entity_poly.entity_id
_entity_poly.type
_entity_poly.pdbx_seq_one_letter_code
_entity_poly.pdbx_strand_id
1 'polypeptide(L)'
;MSSRRSRSRQTSSSRNITDDQINDLVSKLQQLLPEIRNRSSDKVSASKVLQETCNYIRSLHREVDDLSERLSELLATTDTAQAAIIRNLLMQ
;
A
#
# COMPACT_ATOMS: atom_id res chain seq x y z
N MET A 1 -22.62 -50.28 27.12
CA MET A 1 -22.50 -48.80 27.16
C MET A 1 -21.03 -48.44 27.01
N SER A 2 -20.52 -48.42 25.78
CA SER A 2 -19.08 -48.25 25.52
C SER A 2 -18.79 -46.83 25.06
N SER A 3 -18.29 -46.02 26.00
CA SER A 3 -17.89 -44.63 25.80
C SER A 3 -16.68 -44.54 24.86
N ARG A 4 -16.94 -44.23 23.58
CA ARG A 4 -15.89 -43.86 22.61
C ARG A 4 -15.66 -42.36 22.71
N ARG A 5 -14.70 -41.99 23.55
CA ARG A 5 -14.23 -40.61 23.70
C ARG A 5 -13.41 -40.26 22.45
N SER A 6 -14.09 -39.80 21.40
CA SER A 6 -13.46 -39.22 20.22
C SER A 6 -12.72 -37.95 20.61
N ARG A 7 -11.41 -38.08 20.81
CA ARG A 7 -10.49 -36.95 20.88
C ARG A 7 -10.47 -36.29 19.51
N SER A 8 -11.27 -35.24 19.37
CA SER A 8 -11.14 -34.28 18.26
C SER A 8 -9.71 -33.75 18.30
N ARG A 9 -8.91 -34.17 17.32
CA ARG A 9 -7.59 -33.64 17.07
C ARG A 9 -7.78 -32.15 16.78
N GLN A 10 -7.22 -31.30 17.63
CA GLN A 10 -6.95 -29.91 17.27
C GLN A 10 -6.15 -29.94 15.97
N THR A 11 -6.81 -29.65 14.86
CA THR A 11 -6.15 -29.28 13.63
C THR A 11 -5.60 -27.90 13.90
N SER A 12 -4.34 -27.86 14.31
CA SER A 12 -3.51 -26.67 14.23
C SER A 12 -3.48 -26.29 12.75
N SER A 13 -4.47 -25.51 12.32
CA SER A 13 -4.57 -24.94 10.98
C SER A 13 -3.37 -24.03 10.82
N SER A 14 -2.27 -24.59 10.31
CA SER A 14 -1.26 -23.80 9.61
C SER A 14 -2.05 -22.92 8.65
N ARG A 15 -2.05 -21.62 8.89
CA ARG A 15 -2.78 -20.62 8.10
C ARG A 15 -2.09 -20.54 6.74
N ASN A 16 -2.34 -21.55 5.92
CA ASN A 16 -1.84 -21.60 4.56
C ASN A 16 -2.62 -20.52 3.80
N ILE A 17 -1.89 -19.55 3.25
CA ILE A 17 -2.44 -18.52 2.39
C ILE A 17 -3.14 -19.23 1.22
N THR A 18 -4.41 -18.91 0.97
CA THR A 18 -5.18 -19.51 -0.13
C THR A 18 -5.02 -18.72 -1.42
N ASP A 19 -5.18 -19.37 -2.57
CA ASP A 19 -5.14 -18.71 -3.88
C ASP A 19 -6.21 -17.61 -3.99
N ASP A 20 -7.37 -17.78 -3.36
CA ASP A 20 -8.42 -16.76 -3.30
C ASP A 20 -7.94 -15.49 -2.56
N GLN A 21 -7.19 -15.66 -1.46
CA GLN A 21 -6.60 -14.53 -0.74
C GLN A 21 -5.54 -13.81 -1.58
N ILE A 22 -4.77 -14.55 -2.38
CA ILE A 22 -3.78 -13.97 -3.29
C ILE A 22 -4.49 -13.19 -4.41
N ASN A 23 -5.55 -13.75 -5.00
CA ASN A 23 -6.33 -13.10 -6.06
C ASN A 23 -7.06 -11.85 -5.57
N ASP A 24 -7.63 -11.87 -4.37
CA ASP A 24 -8.25 -10.70 -3.74
C ASP A 24 -7.22 -9.58 -3.50
N LEU A 25 -6.03 -9.93 -2.99
CA LEU A 25 -4.95 -8.96 -2.81
C LEU A 25 -4.50 -8.34 -4.13
N VAL A 26 -4.28 -9.15 -5.17
CA VAL A 26 -3.89 -8.67 -6.50
C VAL A 26 -4.97 -7.74 -7.07
N SER A 27 -6.25 -8.08 -6.90
CA SER A 27 -7.38 -7.25 -7.35
C SER A 27 -7.40 -5.89 -6.64
N LYS A 28 -7.14 -5.86 -5.33
CA LYS A 28 -7.03 -4.61 -4.55
C LYS A 28 -5.83 -3.76 -4.99
N LEU A 29 -4.68 -4.38 -5.19
CA LEU A 29 -3.49 -3.67 -5.68
C LEU A 29 -3.71 -3.07 -7.06
N GLN A 30 -4.39 -3.78 -7.95
CA GLN A 30 -4.72 -3.28 -9.28
C GLN A 30 -5.59 -2.02 -9.25
N GLN A 31 -6.54 -1.92 -8.32
CA GLN A 31 -7.41 -0.74 -8.16
C GLN A 31 -6.66 0.51 -7.70
N LEU A 32 -5.55 0.32 -6.97
CA LEU A 32 -4.71 1.41 -6.46
C LEU A 32 -3.69 1.92 -7.49
N LEU A 33 -3.51 1.21 -8.62
CA LEU A 33 -2.49 1.54 -9.61
C LEU A 33 -3.04 2.41 -10.74
N PRO A 34 -2.58 3.67 -10.87
CA PRO A 34 -3.06 4.56 -11.93
C PRO A 34 -2.71 4.03 -13.33
N GLU A 35 -1.53 3.42 -13.48
CA GLU A 35 -1.03 2.87 -14.75
C GLU A 35 -1.85 1.67 -15.26
N ILE A 36 -2.37 0.84 -14.36
CA ILE A 36 -3.18 -0.32 -14.74
C ILE A 36 -4.63 0.07 -15.00
N ARG A 37 -5.13 1.13 -14.35
CA ARG A 37 -6.48 1.65 -14.61
C ARG A 37 -6.65 2.22 -16.03
N ASN A 38 -5.58 2.76 -16.62
CA ASN A 38 -5.61 3.34 -17.96
C ASN A 38 -5.35 2.33 -19.09
N ARG A 39 -4.70 1.21 -18.81
CA ARG A 39 -4.52 0.13 -19.78
C ARG A 39 -5.68 -0.85 -19.64
N SER A 40 -6.61 -0.77 -20.58
CA SER A 40 -7.74 -1.69 -20.76
C SER A 40 -7.37 -3.12 -20.36
N SER A 41 -8.08 -3.62 -19.35
CA SER A 41 -8.24 -4.96 -18.76
C SER A 41 -7.81 -6.23 -19.54
N ASP A 42 -6.68 -6.21 -20.24
CA ASP A 42 -6.09 -7.41 -20.83
C ASP A 42 -5.22 -8.07 -19.76
N LYS A 43 -5.69 -9.22 -19.28
CA LYS A 43 -5.06 -10.18 -18.34
C LYS A 43 -3.64 -9.80 -17.90
N VAL A 44 -3.53 -8.85 -16.97
CA VAL A 44 -2.26 -8.49 -16.34
C VAL A 44 -1.93 -9.59 -15.34
N SER A 45 -0.72 -10.18 -15.44
CA SER A 45 -0.30 -11.21 -14.50
C SER A 45 -0.15 -10.64 -13.08
N ALA A 46 -0.36 -11.48 -12.05
CA ALA A 46 -0.12 -11.10 -10.66
C ALA A 46 1.31 -10.56 -10.44
N SER A 47 2.31 -11.15 -11.12
CA SER A 47 3.69 -10.67 -11.08
C SER A 47 3.85 -9.24 -11.60
N LYS A 48 3.12 -8.89 -12.67
CA LYS A 48 3.13 -7.55 -13.25
C LYS A 48 2.42 -6.55 -12.35
N VAL A 49 1.27 -6.92 -11.76
CA VAL A 49 0.59 -6.07 -10.77
C VAL A 49 1.52 -5.76 -9.60
N LEU A 50 2.18 -6.77 -9.02
CA LEU A 50 3.13 -6.57 -7.92
C LEU A 50 4.32 -5.68 -8.32
N GLN A 51 4.87 -5.87 -9.52
CA GLN A 51 5.95 -5.03 -10.03
C GLN A 51 5.52 -3.57 -10.15
N GLU A 52 4.36 -3.31 -10.75
CA GLU A 52 3.80 -1.96 -10.87
C GLU A 52 3.49 -1.36 -9.50
N THR A 53 3.00 -2.16 -8.54
CA THR A 53 2.82 -1.71 -7.14
C THR A 53 4.14 -1.24 -6.54
N CYS A 54 5.22 -2.03 -6.66
CA CYS A 54 6.52 -1.63 -6.14
C CYS A 54 7.06 -0.38 -6.84
N ASN A 55 6.86 -0.24 -8.15
CA ASN A 55 7.28 0.93 -8.89
C ASN A 55 6.51 2.18 -8.44
N TYR A 56 5.19 2.07 -8.25
CA TYR A 56 4.35 3.17 -7.80
C TYR A 56 4.68 3.60 -6.37
N ILE A 57 4.96 2.67 -5.46
CA ILE A 57 5.44 3.02 -4.11
C ILE A 57 6.75 3.81 -4.19
N ARG A 58 7.69 3.40 -5.06
CA ARG A 58 8.95 4.13 -5.25
C ARG A 58 8.73 5.52 -5.83
N SER A 59 7.80 5.69 -6.79
CA SER A 59 7.50 7.02 -7.34
C SER A 59 6.86 7.92 -6.29
N LEU A 60 5.90 7.40 -5.52
CA LEU A 60 5.29 8.14 -4.42
C LEU A 60 6.31 8.58 -3.37
N HIS A 61 7.25 7.72 -2.98
CA HIS A 61 8.32 8.11 -2.05
C HIS A 61 9.17 9.26 -2.62
N ARG A 62 9.55 9.18 -3.90
CA ARG A 62 10.30 10.26 -4.57
C ARG A 62 9.50 11.56 -4.62
N GLU A 63 8.22 11.50 -4.97
CA GLU A 63 7.35 12.67 -5.01
C GLU A 63 7.22 13.32 -3.62
N VAL A 64 7.10 12.51 -2.56
CA VAL A 64 7.08 13.01 -1.18
C VAL A 64 8.41 13.67 -0.81
N ASP A 65 9.55 13.05 -1.14
CA ASP A 65 10.87 13.60 -0.88
C ASP A 65 11.08 14.94 -1.62
N ASP A 66 10.78 14.97 -2.93
CA ASP A 66 10.90 16.17 -3.77
C ASP A 66 9.99 17.31 -3.29
N LEU A 67 8.75 16.99 -2.90
CA LEU A 67 7.81 17.97 -2.35
C LEU A 67 8.30 18.48 -0.99
N SER A 68 8.88 17.62 -0.16
CA SER A 68 9.43 17.99 1.15
C SER A 68 10.62 18.95 1.00
N GLU A 69 11.51 18.70 0.04
CA GLU A 69 12.63 19.57 -0.27
C GLU A 69 12.15 20.94 -0.77
N ARG A 70 11.27 20.97 -1.78
CA ARG A 70 10.72 22.23 -2.31
C ARG A 70 9.99 23.04 -1.25
N LEU A 71 9.25 22.37 -0.36
CA LEU A 71 8.59 23.03 0.76
C LEU A 71 9.62 23.63 1.75
N SER A 72 10.70 22.91 2.03
CA SER A 72 11.78 23.37 2.90
C SER A 72 12.46 24.62 2.34
N GLU A 73 12.72 24.65 1.03
CA GLU A 73 13.25 25.82 0.33
C GLU A 73 12.29 27.01 0.37
N LEU A 74 11.01 26.78 0.09
CA LEU A 74 9.98 27.82 0.17
C LEU A 74 9.88 28.41 1.58
N LEU A 75 9.93 27.57 2.61
CA LEU A 75 9.92 28.03 4.00
C LEU A 75 11.20 28.78 4.39
N ALA A 76 12.34 28.47 3.78
CA ALA A 76 13.59 29.19 4.03
C ALA A 76 13.63 30.57 3.35
N THR A 77 12.94 30.73 2.22
CA THR A 77 12.82 32.01 1.49
C THR A 77 11.69 32.90 1.99
N THR A 78 10.72 32.34 2.72
CA THR A 78 9.58 33.05 3.30
C THR A 78 9.99 33.75 4.60
N ASP A 79 9.52 34.97 4.85
CA ASP A 79 9.81 35.68 6.11
C ASP A 79 9.33 34.85 7.31
N THR A 80 10.10 34.92 8.40
CA THR A 80 10.04 33.99 9.54
C THR A 80 8.63 33.85 10.14
N ALA A 81 7.83 34.92 10.10
CA ALA A 81 6.46 34.93 10.58
C ALA A 81 5.48 34.15 9.68
N GLN A 82 5.59 34.24 8.35
CA GLN A 82 4.67 33.49 7.47
C GLN A 82 5.07 32.01 7.37
N ALA A 83 6.38 31.70 7.44
CA ALA A 83 6.86 30.32 7.53
C ALA A 83 6.32 29.60 8.78
N ALA A 84 6.20 30.30 9.91
CA ALA A 84 5.63 29.75 11.15
C ALA A 84 4.13 29.42 11.03
N ILE A 85 3.37 30.21 10.27
CA ILE A 85 1.94 29.94 10.01
C ILE A 85 1.79 28.68 9.14
N ILE A 86 2.58 28.55 8.08
CA ILE A 86 2.55 27.37 7.20
C ILE A 86 2.92 26.10 7.98
N ARG A 87 3.95 26.14 8.84
CA ARG A 87 4.31 24.99 9.70
C ARG A 87 3.15 24.58 10.63
N ASN A 88 2.44 25.54 11.22
CA ASN A 88 1.30 25.24 12.09
C ASN A 88 0.11 24.62 11.33
N LEU A 89 -0.10 25.00 10.06
CA LEU A 89 -1.16 24.43 9.23
C LEU A 89 -0.87 23.00 8.77
N LEU A 90 0.41 22.64 8.59
CA LEU A 90 0.83 21.30 8.14
C LEU A 90 0.97 20.28 9.28
N MET A 91 1.05 20.72 10.53
CA MET A 91 1.22 19.88 11.73
C MET A 91 -0.12 19.54 12.43
N GLN A 92 -1.27 19.86 11.82
CA GLN A 92 -2.62 19.47 12.28
C GLN A 92 -3.07 18.16 11.62
#